data_AF-A0A524LPI7-F1
#
_entry.id   AF-A0A524LPI7-F1
#
_cell.length_a   1.000
_cell.length_b   1.000
_cell.length_c   1.000
_cell.angle_alpha   90.00
_cell.angle_beta   90.00
_cell.angle_gamma   90.00
#
_symmetry.space_group_name_H-M   'P 1'
#
loop_
_entity.id
_entity.type
_entity.pdbx_description
1 polymer ?
#
loop_
_entity_poly.entity_id
_entity_poly.type
_entity_poly.pdbx_seq_one_letter_code
_entity_poly.pdbx_strand_id
1 'polypeptide(L)'
;MADKKEEIYFGPNVWLIDEMYRQFQESPESVTEGWRDFFADYKPQSLTMEGAPPPVKPVEPKQGKQDPDIEVELLRGFAARIVENMEESLHVPTATSTRIIPVKVLEENRRIINQHLSSTRGGKVSYTHIIAWTILVALKKMPALLTSYVEIDGKPHKALNKHINFGLAIDVQRKDGSRSLMVPNIKQAELMDFQLFFASYNDMIRKVKTNKISPDDFAGTGVSLTNPGTIGTVHSVPRLMSGQSAIIATGAIDYPIEYQAADPKLIANLGISKVMTMTCTYDHRVIQGAESGIFLQMIHQLLAGDENFYDDIFRTLDIPQRALKLKRDVNPIFDSTDDGRTSFDKHANVLKLIHMARVRGHLIADINPLSTGIRSHSEVDPEKYGLSIWDYDREFHTQGFAGHQRLTLREILDILRNAYFRTIGVEYMHIQDPDQKNWIQSKIEGVPRNKWLKNDDKREILMMLNSAEAFENFLHTKYIGHKRFSLEGAETLIPVLNHLLNKSVEDNVQEVVLGMSHRGRLNVLAN
;
A
#
# COMPACT_ATOMS: atom_id res chain seq x y z
N MET A 1 80.43 12.81 18.76
CA MET A 1 79.65 11.59 19.08
C MET A 1 78.51 12.05 19.96
N ALA A 2 77.29 12.00 19.42
CA ALA A 2 76.09 12.44 20.13
C ALA A 2 75.51 11.22 20.89
N ASP A 3 75.35 11.35 22.21
CA ASP A 3 74.64 10.37 23.03
C ASP A 3 73.15 10.41 22.66
N LYS A 4 72.67 9.33 22.01
CA LYS A 4 71.25 9.04 21.88
C LYS A 4 70.74 8.60 23.25
N LYS A 5 69.93 9.43 23.91
CA LYS A 5 69.08 8.96 25.01
C LYS A 5 67.96 8.10 24.42
N GLU A 6 67.92 6.82 24.79
CA GLU A 6 66.81 5.93 24.48
C GLU A 6 65.57 6.40 25.27
N GLU A 7 64.52 6.82 24.56
CA GLU A 7 63.20 7.03 25.15
C GLU A 7 62.54 5.67 25.36
N ILE A 8 62.35 5.27 26.63
CA ILE A 8 61.72 3.99 26.96
C ILE A 8 60.19 4.17 26.88
N TYR A 9 59.58 3.59 25.83
CA TYR A 9 58.13 3.61 25.61
C TYR A 9 57.48 2.35 26.18
N PHE A 10 56.73 2.49 27.28
CA PHE A 10 56.13 1.36 28.00
C PHE A 10 54.76 0.88 27.48
N GLY A 11 54.27 1.45 26.38
CA GLY A 11 53.07 0.98 25.69
C GLY A 11 51.79 0.98 26.56
N PRO A 12 50.81 0.09 26.31
CA PRO A 12 49.50 0.10 26.99
C PRO A 12 49.54 -0.26 28.48
N ASN A 13 50.70 -0.62 29.04
CA ASN A 13 50.88 -1.02 30.44
C ASN A 13 51.43 0.12 31.33
N VAL A 14 51.49 1.36 30.83
CA VAL A 14 51.95 2.55 31.59
C VAL A 14 51.20 2.73 32.91
N TRP A 15 49.90 2.43 32.95
CA TRP A 15 49.08 2.55 34.16
C TRP A 15 49.57 1.66 35.31
N LEU A 16 50.09 0.47 35.01
CA LEU A 16 50.60 -0.47 36.01
C LEU A 16 51.93 0.01 36.59
N ILE A 17 52.77 0.63 35.76
CA ILE A 17 54.05 1.21 36.18
C ILE A 17 53.82 2.45 37.06
N ASP A 18 52.84 3.29 36.71
CA ASP A 18 52.43 4.44 37.53
C ASP A 18 51.85 4.01 38.89
N GLU A 19 51.13 2.89 38.94
CA GLU A 19 50.61 2.31 40.18
C GLU A 19 51.73 1.75 41.06
N MET A 20 52.67 1.00 40.47
CA MET A 20 53.86 0.49 41.18
C MET A 20 54.78 1.61 41.65
N TYR A 21 54.92 2.70 40.88
CA TYR A 21 55.69 3.88 41.28
C TYR A 21 55.01 4.59 42.47
N ARG A 22 53.68 4.70 42.48
CA ARG A 22 52.92 5.22 43.64
C ARG A 22 53.13 4.37 44.88
N GLN A 23 53.08 3.04 44.75
CA GLN A 23 53.36 2.10 45.84
C GLN A 23 54.81 2.25 46.36
N PHE A 24 55.78 2.46 45.46
CA PHE A 24 57.17 2.73 45.83
C PHE A 24 57.33 4.05 46.61
N GLN A 25 56.61 5.11 46.22
CA GLN A 25 56.62 6.39 46.94
C GLN A 25 56.00 6.30 48.34
N GLU A 26 54.96 5.48 48.53
CA GLU A 26 54.32 5.27 49.83
C GLU A 26 55.15 4.37 50.76
N SER A 27 55.79 3.33 50.20
CA SER A 27 56.69 2.44 50.93
C SER A 27 57.65 1.75 49.97
N PRO A 28 58.96 2.06 50.00
CA PRO A 28 59.94 1.48 49.07
C PRO A 28 60.02 -0.05 49.12
N GLU A 29 59.59 -0.66 50.23
CA GLU A 29 59.62 -2.11 50.40
C GLU A 29 58.46 -2.86 49.71
N SER A 30 57.44 -2.14 49.25
CA SER A 30 56.24 -2.70 48.61
C SER A 30 56.48 -3.25 47.20
N VAL A 31 57.58 -2.85 46.56
CA VAL A 31 58.01 -3.32 45.23
C VAL A 31 59.27 -4.17 45.35
N THR A 32 59.48 -5.10 44.40
CA THR A 32 60.66 -5.98 44.42
C THR A 32 61.95 -5.22 44.11
N GLU A 33 63.08 -5.77 44.53
CA GLU A 33 64.41 -5.12 44.46
C GLU A 33 64.74 -4.57 43.06
N GLY A 34 64.46 -5.33 41.99
CA GLY A 34 64.67 -4.86 40.61
C GLY A 34 63.80 -3.67 40.18
N TRP A 35 62.64 -3.45 40.81
CA TRP A 35 61.81 -2.27 40.58
C TRP A 35 62.25 -1.07 41.42
N ARG A 36 62.89 -1.29 42.57
CA ARG A 36 63.43 -0.20 43.40
C ARG A 36 64.57 0.51 42.69
N ASP A 37 65.47 -0.24 42.08
CA ASP A 37 66.58 0.31 41.28
C ASP A 37 66.06 1.08 40.06
N PHE A 38 65.01 0.56 39.41
CA PHE A 38 64.36 1.23 38.29
C PHE A 38 63.67 2.53 38.71
N PHE A 39 62.94 2.55 39.83
CA PHE A 39 62.21 3.72 40.31
C PHE A 39 63.07 4.79 40.99
N ALA A 40 64.30 4.46 41.40
CA ALA A 40 65.26 5.42 41.95
C ALA A 40 65.62 6.54 40.94
N ASP A 41 65.75 6.19 39.66
CA ASP A 41 66.07 7.12 38.57
C ASP A 41 64.86 7.47 37.68
N TYR A 42 63.67 6.95 38.01
CA TYR A 42 62.46 7.15 37.22
C TYR A 42 61.83 8.53 37.45
N LYS A 43 61.73 9.31 36.36
CA LYS A 43 60.98 10.58 36.32
C LYS A 43 59.71 10.35 35.49
N PRO A 44 58.51 10.29 36.10
CA PRO A 44 57.29 10.14 35.33
C PRO A 44 57.11 11.36 34.42
N GLN A 45 57.01 11.12 33.10
CA GLN A 45 56.43 12.11 32.21
C GLN A 45 54.95 12.19 32.56
N SER A 46 54.55 13.27 33.23
CA SER A 46 53.14 13.58 33.41
C SER A 46 52.52 13.84 32.04
N LEU A 47 52.02 12.80 31.39
CA LEU A 47 50.84 12.95 30.56
C LEU A 47 49.75 13.35 31.53
N THR A 48 49.57 14.66 31.71
CA THR A 48 48.29 15.19 32.18
C THR A 48 47.24 14.64 31.24
N MET A 49 46.60 13.55 31.64
CA MET A 49 45.24 13.29 31.22
C MET A 49 44.43 14.46 31.73
N GLU A 50 44.29 15.50 30.89
CA GLU A 50 43.15 16.40 30.99
C GLU A 50 41.92 15.52 31.14
N GLY A 51 41.20 15.77 32.23
CA GLY A 51 40.30 14.81 32.84
C GLY A 51 39.33 14.17 31.86
N ALA A 52 38.96 12.93 32.18
CA ALA A 52 37.69 12.38 31.71
C ALA A 52 36.63 13.48 31.80
N PRO A 53 35.89 13.77 30.70
CA PRO A 53 34.90 14.84 30.73
C PRO A 53 33.97 14.56 31.91
N PRO A 54 33.76 15.53 32.83
CA PRO A 54 32.82 15.34 33.91
C PRO A 54 31.46 14.96 33.30
N PRO A 55 30.63 14.17 34.01
CA PRO A 55 29.29 13.86 33.54
C PRO A 55 28.63 15.18 33.14
N VAL A 56 28.20 15.27 31.89
CA VAL A 56 27.60 16.48 31.31
C VAL A 56 26.44 16.86 32.22
N LYS A 57 26.65 17.88 33.06
CA LYS A 57 25.54 18.52 33.78
C LYS A 57 24.56 19.03 32.73
N PRO A 58 23.24 18.97 32.98
CA PRO A 58 22.26 19.56 32.08
C PRO A 58 22.69 20.97 31.72
N VAL A 59 22.88 21.23 30.43
CA VAL A 59 23.21 22.57 29.95
C VAL A 59 22.01 23.44 30.30
N GLU A 60 22.17 24.33 31.27
CA GLU A 60 21.17 25.38 31.50
C GLU A 60 20.97 26.13 30.18
N PRO A 61 19.72 26.36 29.75
CA PRO A 61 19.45 26.99 28.47
C PRO A 61 20.15 28.35 28.44
N LYS A 62 21.14 28.50 27.56
CA LYS A 62 21.77 29.79 27.28
C LYS A 62 20.66 30.75 26.87
N GLN A 63 20.37 31.75 27.70
CA GLN A 63 19.50 32.86 27.32
C GLN A 63 20.13 33.58 26.12
N GLY A 64 19.67 33.26 24.92
CA GLY A 64 20.10 33.91 23.69
C GLY A 64 19.69 35.38 23.72
N LYS A 65 20.66 36.29 23.63
CA LYS A 65 20.36 37.70 23.33
C LYS A 65 19.78 37.77 21.92
N GLN A 66 18.64 38.44 21.75
CA GLN A 66 18.06 38.68 20.43
C GLN A 66 19.03 39.53 19.60
N ASP A 67 19.43 39.00 18.46
CA ASP A 67 20.17 39.73 17.43
C ASP A 67 19.16 40.59 16.64
N PRO A 68 19.34 41.93 16.58
CA PRO A 68 18.41 42.81 15.86
C PRO A 68 18.34 42.54 14.35
N ASP A 69 19.31 41.84 13.75
CA ASP A 69 19.29 41.45 12.33
C ASP A 69 18.60 40.09 12.09
N ILE A 70 18.14 39.41 13.14
CA ILE A 70 17.51 38.09 13.07
C ILE A 70 16.06 38.17 13.57
N GLU A 71 15.11 37.82 12.70
CA GLU A 71 13.72 37.70 13.07
C GLU A 71 13.51 36.44 13.93
N VAL A 72 13.12 36.64 15.20
CA VAL A 72 12.90 35.55 16.18
C VAL A 72 11.41 35.40 16.47
N GLU A 73 10.86 34.24 16.12
CA GLU A 73 9.47 33.88 16.41
C GLU A 73 9.40 32.88 17.58
N LEU A 74 8.46 33.11 18.52
CA LEU A 74 8.24 32.19 19.63
C LEU A 74 7.37 31.00 19.20
N LEU A 75 7.89 29.78 19.34
CA LEU A 75 7.14 28.55 19.12
C LEU A 75 6.06 28.39 20.21
N ARG A 76 4.77 28.40 19.82
CA ARG A 76 3.63 28.24 20.74
C ARG A 76 2.75 27.05 20.36
N GLY A 77 1.99 26.55 21.35
CA GLY A 77 0.97 25.52 21.15
C GLY A 77 1.55 24.23 20.55
N PHE A 78 1.08 23.87 19.36
CA PHE A 78 1.49 22.63 18.68
C PHE A 78 3.00 22.59 18.37
N ALA A 79 3.61 23.73 18.00
CA ALA A 79 5.04 23.77 17.69
C ALA A 79 5.91 23.51 18.92
N ALA A 80 5.52 24.04 20.09
CA ALA A 80 6.18 23.74 21.36
C ALA A 80 6.07 22.25 21.72
N ARG A 81 4.92 21.62 21.44
CA ARG A 81 4.74 20.17 21.66
C ARG A 81 5.66 19.32 20.78
N ILE A 82 5.98 19.75 19.56
CA ILE A 82 6.97 19.07 18.72
C ILE A 82 8.35 19.12 19.38
N VAL A 83 8.74 20.27 19.95
CA VAL A 83 10.03 20.41 20.65
C VAL A 83 10.12 19.41 21.80
N GLU A 84 9.11 19.38 22.69
CA GLU A 84 9.04 18.42 23.81
C GLU A 84 9.20 16.96 23.32
N ASN A 85 8.45 16.58 22.29
CA ASN A 85 8.50 15.24 21.72
C ASN A 85 9.90 14.90 21.13
N MET A 86 10.55 15.86 20.48
CA MET A 86 11.87 15.66 19.88
C MET A 86 12.97 15.57 20.93
N GLU A 87 12.87 16.35 22.02
CA GLU A 87 13.76 16.24 23.18
C GLU A 87 13.60 14.88 23.87
N GLU A 88 12.37 14.41 24.10
CA GLU A 88 12.11 13.10 24.69
C GLU A 88 12.66 11.95 23.83
N SER A 89 12.57 12.09 22.50
CA SER A 89 13.11 11.12 21.54
C SER A 89 14.63 10.95 21.63
N LEU A 90 15.39 11.92 22.15
CA LEU A 90 16.85 11.81 22.28
C LEU A 90 17.27 10.66 23.19
N HIS A 91 16.43 10.27 24.15
CA HIS A 91 16.71 9.21 25.12
C HIS A 91 16.34 7.82 24.64
N VAL A 92 15.75 7.68 23.45
CA VAL A 92 15.38 6.38 22.88
C VAL A 92 16.52 5.88 21.98
N PRO A 93 17.26 4.82 22.35
CA PRO A 93 18.31 4.27 21.51
C PRO A 93 17.69 3.53 20.34
N THR A 94 17.57 4.22 19.21
CA THR A 94 16.95 3.66 18.01
C THR A 94 17.97 2.95 17.13
N ALA A 95 17.56 1.86 16.51
CA ALA A 95 18.22 1.31 15.33
C ALA A 95 17.23 1.23 14.17
N THR A 96 17.77 1.18 12.95
CA THR A 96 16.94 1.16 11.74
C THR A 96 17.39 0.04 10.81
N SER A 97 16.44 -0.81 10.47
CA SER A 97 16.61 -1.80 9.41
C SER A 97 15.93 -1.31 8.13
N THR A 98 16.48 -1.67 6.97
CA THR A 98 15.98 -1.21 5.67
C THR A 98 15.84 -2.38 4.71
N ARG A 99 14.80 -2.37 3.89
CA ARG A 99 14.62 -3.33 2.80
C ARG A 99 14.03 -2.63 1.57
N ILE A 100 14.52 -3.03 0.39
CA ILE A 100 13.93 -2.62 -0.90
C ILE A 100 12.90 -3.67 -1.29
N ILE A 101 11.69 -3.23 -1.64
CA ILE A 101 10.55 -4.10 -1.93
C ILE A 101 10.06 -3.83 -3.36
N PRO A 102 9.91 -4.85 -4.22
CA PRO A 102 9.33 -4.69 -5.55
C PRO A 102 7.82 -4.40 -5.42
N VAL A 103 7.31 -3.47 -6.22
CA VAL A 103 5.90 -3.05 -6.14
C VAL A 103 5.05 -3.53 -7.31
N LYS A 104 5.57 -4.36 -8.23
CA LYS A 104 4.81 -4.82 -9.42
C LYS A 104 3.46 -5.41 -9.03
N VAL A 105 3.45 -6.41 -8.15
CA VAL A 105 2.21 -7.08 -7.71
C VAL A 105 1.27 -6.11 -6.99
N LEU A 106 1.82 -5.24 -6.14
CA LEU A 106 1.09 -4.20 -5.44
C LEU A 106 0.40 -3.23 -6.41
N GLU A 107 1.11 -2.76 -7.44
CA GLU A 107 0.59 -1.85 -8.46
C GLU A 107 -0.54 -2.51 -9.28
N GLU A 108 -0.33 -3.75 -9.72
CA GLU A 108 -1.32 -4.48 -10.52
C GLU A 108 -2.59 -4.82 -9.74
N ASN A 109 -2.47 -5.37 -8.53
CA ASN A 109 -3.63 -5.69 -7.72
C ASN A 109 -4.38 -4.43 -7.28
N ARG A 110 -3.67 -3.34 -6.93
CA ARG A 110 -4.29 -2.05 -6.63
C ARG A 110 -5.06 -1.49 -7.83
N ARG A 111 -4.55 -1.68 -9.05
CA ARG A 111 -5.24 -1.27 -10.28
C ARG A 111 -6.55 -2.03 -10.46
N ILE A 112 -6.53 -3.35 -10.28
CA ILE A 112 -7.74 -4.20 -10.35
C ILE A 112 -8.77 -3.77 -9.30
N ILE A 113 -8.34 -3.53 -8.06
CA ILE A 113 -9.20 -3.06 -6.97
C ILE A 113 -9.87 -1.74 -7.35
N ASN A 114 -9.10 -0.75 -7.79
CA ASN A 114 -9.65 0.56 -8.15
C ASN A 114 -10.55 0.52 -9.40
N GLN A 115 -10.24 -0.34 -10.38
CA GLN A 115 -11.09 -0.56 -11.54
C GLN A 115 -12.43 -1.19 -11.17
N HIS A 116 -12.47 -2.05 -10.15
CA HIS A 116 -13.70 -2.63 -9.62
C HIS A 116 -14.48 -1.58 -8.82
N LEU A 117 -13.86 -0.94 -7.83
CA LEU A 117 -14.49 0.07 -6.97
C LEU A 117 -15.08 1.25 -7.76
N SER A 118 -14.36 1.75 -8.77
CA SER A 118 -14.86 2.83 -9.63
C SER A 118 -16.12 2.48 -10.41
N SER A 119 -16.40 1.18 -10.59
CA SER A 119 -17.58 0.69 -11.30
C SER A 119 -18.71 0.17 -10.42
N THR A 120 -18.48 0.01 -9.12
CA THR A 120 -19.48 -0.54 -8.18
C THR A 120 -19.87 0.50 -7.12
N ARG A 121 -19.20 0.47 -5.97
CA ARG A 121 -19.55 1.26 -4.76
C ARG A 121 -18.82 2.61 -4.69
N GLY A 122 -17.87 2.87 -5.60
CA GLY A 122 -16.98 4.03 -5.54
C GLY A 122 -15.84 3.87 -4.53
N GLY A 123 -15.08 4.95 -4.32
CA GLY A 123 -13.88 4.95 -3.48
C GLY A 123 -12.59 4.62 -4.23
N LYS A 124 -11.45 4.91 -3.61
CA LYS A 124 -10.12 4.71 -4.20
C LYS A 124 -9.14 4.23 -3.15
N VAL A 125 -8.59 3.04 -3.37
CA VAL A 125 -7.52 2.46 -2.56
C VAL A 125 -6.19 3.05 -3.01
N SER A 126 -5.48 3.70 -2.09
CA SER A 126 -4.09 4.16 -2.28
C SER A 126 -3.09 3.05 -1.95
N TYR A 127 -1.83 3.21 -2.37
CA TYR A 127 -0.75 2.30 -1.96
C TYR A 127 -0.62 2.23 -0.44
N THR A 128 -0.74 3.38 0.24
CA THR A 128 -0.64 3.48 1.70
C THR A 128 -1.69 2.66 2.43
N HIS A 129 -2.91 2.51 1.89
CA HIS A 129 -3.92 1.64 2.50
C HIS A 129 -3.48 0.17 2.51
N ILE A 130 -2.96 -0.33 1.39
CA ILE A 130 -2.51 -1.72 1.27
C ILE A 130 -1.24 -1.93 2.09
N ILE A 131 -0.30 -0.99 2.08
CA ILE A 131 0.93 -1.06 2.88
C ILE A 131 0.61 -1.04 4.38
N ALA A 132 -0.25 -0.13 4.83
CA ALA A 132 -0.71 -0.07 6.22
C ALA A 132 -1.36 -1.39 6.66
N TRP A 133 -2.23 -1.95 5.81
CA TRP A 133 -2.82 -3.26 6.06
C TRP A 133 -1.77 -4.39 6.10
N THR A 134 -0.77 -4.35 5.22
CA THR A 134 0.32 -5.33 5.22
C THR A 134 1.10 -5.29 6.52
N ILE A 135 1.44 -4.09 6.99
CA ILE A 135 2.13 -3.87 8.27
C ILE A 135 1.28 -4.44 9.41
N LEU A 136 -0.02 -4.16 9.42
CA LEU A 136 -0.94 -4.70 10.43
C LEU A 136 -0.93 -6.24 10.44
N VAL A 137 -1.04 -6.88 9.27
CA VAL A 137 -1.02 -8.34 9.13
C VAL A 137 0.32 -8.92 9.61
N ALA A 138 1.44 -8.26 9.30
CA ALA A 138 2.76 -8.66 9.77
C ALA A 138 2.90 -8.50 11.29
N LEU A 139 2.40 -7.40 11.87
CA LEU A 139 2.42 -7.15 13.31
C LEU A 139 1.63 -8.21 14.10
N LYS A 140 0.48 -8.69 13.57
CA LYS A 140 -0.28 -9.80 14.18
C LYS A 140 0.56 -11.07 14.35
N LYS A 141 1.52 -11.30 13.44
CA LYS A 141 2.41 -12.47 13.46
C LYS A 141 3.72 -12.22 14.22
N MET A 142 4.05 -10.96 14.49
CA MET A 142 5.30 -10.57 15.14
C MET A 142 5.02 -9.69 16.37
N PRO A 143 4.52 -10.28 17.47
CA PRO A 143 4.22 -9.53 18.69
C PRO A 143 5.46 -8.86 19.31
N ALA A 144 6.68 -9.33 18.99
CA ALA A 144 7.92 -8.67 19.40
C ALA A 144 7.94 -7.18 19.04
N LEU A 145 7.44 -6.80 17.85
CA LEU A 145 7.37 -5.40 17.42
C LEU A 145 6.24 -4.59 18.06
N LEU A 146 5.45 -5.19 18.94
CA LEU A 146 4.48 -4.49 19.78
C LEU A 146 5.02 -4.20 21.19
N THR A 147 6.29 -4.54 21.43
CA THR A 147 6.95 -4.35 22.73
C THR A 147 7.53 -2.94 22.83
N SER A 148 7.17 -2.20 23.86
CA SER A 148 7.77 -0.91 24.22
C SER A 148 8.65 -1.05 25.47
N TYR A 149 9.65 -0.19 25.57
CA TYR A 149 10.44 -0.04 26.79
C TYR A 149 9.65 0.78 27.81
N VAL A 150 9.58 0.30 29.06
CA VAL A 150 9.01 1.05 30.17
C VAL A 150 9.91 0.90 31.40
N GLU A 151 9.98 1.94 32.20
CA GLU A 151 10.60 1.88 33.53
C GLU A 151 9.50 1.83 34.59
N ILE A 152 9.52 0.77 35.39
CA ILE A 152 8.61 0.59 36.51
C ILE A 152 9.51 0.44 37.74
N ASP A 153 9.30 1.30 38.74
CA ASP A 153 10.09 1.35 39.97
C ASP A 153 11.61 1.50 39.72
N GLY A 154 12.00 2.30 38.72
CA GLY A 154 13.40 2.54 38.34
C GLY A 154 14.11 1.35 37.70
N LYS A 155 13.37 0.28 37.35
CA LYS A 155 13.91 -0.91 36.68
C LYS A 155 13.42 -1.00 35.24
N PRO A 156 14.28 -1.42 34.29
CA PRO A 156 13.92 -1.60 32.90
C PRO A 156 13.00 -2.80 32.72
N HIS A 157 11.86 -2.59 32.07
CA HIS A 157 10.89 -3.64 31.74
C HIS A 157 10.48 -3.59 30.27
N LYS A 158 10.03 -4.73 29.76
CA LYS A 158 9.39 -4.87 28.45
C LYS A 158 7.88 -4.83 28.64
N ALA A 159 7.19 -3.89 28.01
CA ALA A 159 5.72 -3.84 27.98
C ALA A 159 5.22 -4.32 26.62
N LEU A 160 4.52 -5.45 26.59
CA LEU A 160 3.87 -5.95 25.39
C LEU A 160 2.46 -5.36 25.26
N ASN A 161 2.23 -4.58 24.21
CA ASN A 161 0.90 -4.03 23.92
C ASN A 161 -0.02 -5.13 23.36
N LYS A 162 -1.18 -5.34 24.00
CA LYS A 162 -2.17 -6.36 23.57
C LYS A 162 -2.98 -5.95 22.34
N HIS A 163 -3.11 -4.65 22.10
CA HIS A 163 -3.88 -4.08 21.00
C HIS A 163 -2.97 -3.30 20.06
N ILE A 164 -3.27 -3.34 18.76
CA ILE A 164 -2.56 -2.58 17.75
C ILE A 164 -3.30 -1.26 17.50
N ASN A 165 -2.90 -0.22 18.23
CA ASN A 165 -3.29 1.15 17.92
C ASN A 165 -2.37 1.70 16.83
N PHE A 166 -2.82 1.61 15.58
CA PHE A 166 -2.00 1.83 14.40
C PHE A 166 -1.96 3.31 14.01
N GLY A 167 -0.83 3.97 14.26
CA GLY A 167 -0.60 5.38 13.96
C GLY A 167 -0.38 5.64 12.47
N LEU A 168 -0.91 6.75 11.97
CA LEU A 168 -0.77 7.17 10.58
C LEU A 168 -0.35 8.62 10.52
N ALA A 169 0.86 8.86 10.01
CA ALA A 169 1.37 10.21 9.85
C ALA A 169 0.67 10.88 8.67
N ILE A 170 -0.06 11.95 8.96
CA ILE A 170 -0.83 12.75 8.01
C ILE A 170 -0.23 14.14 8.02
N ASP A 171 0.28 14.55 6.86
CA ASP A 171 0.71 15.92 6.63
C ASP A 171 -0.51 16.81 6.33
N VAL A 172 -0.69 17.83 7.16
CA VAL A 172 -1.80 18.78 7.08
C VAL A 172 -1.25 20.13 6.64
N GLN A 173 -1.63 20.55 5.43
CA GLN A 173 -1.37 21.90 4.95
C GLN A 173 -2.49 22.83 5.42
N ARG A 174 -2.12 23.89 6.14
CA ARG A 174 -3.03 24.93 6.62
C ARG A 174 -3.22 26.02 5.56
N LYS A 175 -4.23 26.86 5.76
CA LYS A 175 -4.57 27.96 4.82
C LYS A 175 -3.45 29.01 4.70
N ASP A 176 -2.61 29.14 5.72
CA ASP A 176 -1.44 30.01 5.77
C ASP A 176 -0.21 29.43 5.01
N GLY A 177 -0.34 28.24 4.42
CA GLY A 177 0.75 27.54 3.74
C GLY A 177 1.65 26.73 4.67
N SER A 178 1.51 26.86 5.99
CA SER A 178 2.25 26.05 6.96
C SER A 178 1.83 24.59 6.89
N ARG A 179 2.79 23.69 7.12
CA ARG A 179 2.59 22.24 7.16
C ARG A 179 2.78 21.72 8.57
N SER A 180 1.91 20.82 8.99
CA SER A 180 1.94 20.23 10.33
C SER A 180 1.73 18.73 10.20
N LEU A 181 2.64 17.96 10.78
CA LEU A 181 2.55 16.50 10.82
C LEU A 181 1.72 16.07 12.03
N MET A 182 0.64 15.34 11.80
CA MET A 182 -0.20 14.77 12.85
C MET A 182 -0.17 13.25 12.73
N VAL A 183 -0.10 12.54 13.86
CA VAL A 183 -0.05 11.06 13.89
C VAL A 183 -1.19 10.49 14.74
N PRO A 184 -2.46 10.58 14.28
CA PRO A 184 -3.54 9.87 14.94
C PRO A 184 -3.46 8.37 14.68
N ASN A 185 -4.18 7.57 15.45
CA ASN A 185 -4.17 6.12 15.34
C ASN A 185 -5.56 5.48 15.19
N ILE A 186 -5.59 4.37 14.46
CA ILE A 186 -6.75 3.50 14.36
C ILE A 186 -6.68 2.51 15.53
N LYS A 187 -7.64 2.60 16.46
CA LYS A 187 -7.70 1.75 17.65
C LYS A 187 -8.00 0.30 17.30
N GLN A 188 -7.39 -0.63 18.04
CA GLN A 188 -7.67 -2.07 17.96
C GLN A 188 -7.74 -2.59 16.51
N ALA A 189 -6.83 -2.11 15.67
CA ALA A 189 -6.87 -2.38 14.24
C ALA A 189 -6.75 -3.90 13.96
N GLU A 190 -6.23 -4.68 14.90
CA GLU A 190 -6.11 -6.14 14.78
C GLU A 190 -7.45 -6.89 14.66
N LEU A 191 -8.54 -6.29 15.14
CA LEU A 191 -9.87 -6.89 15.12
C LEU A 191 -10.63 -6.61 13.82
N MET A 192 -10.10 -5.73 12.97
CA MET A 192 -10.74 -5.33 11.71
C MET A 192 -10.40 -6.28 10.57
N ASP A 193 -11.31 -6.41 9.61
CA ASP A 193 -11.00 -6.86 8.26
C ASP A 193 -10.54 -5.66 7.39
N PHE A 194 -10.15 -5.92 6.14
CA PHE A 194 -9.63 -4.85 5.28
C PHE A 194 -10.71 -3.79 4.94
N GLN A 195 -11.98 -4.19 4.79
CA GLN A 195 -13.06 -3.27 4.46
C GLN A 195 -13.33 -2.29 5.60
N LEU A 196 -13.44 -2.79 6.84
CA LEU A 196 -13.61 -1.97 8.02
C LEU A 196 -12.39 -1.10 8.31
N PHE A 197 -11.18 -1.64 8.12
CA PHE A 197 -9.93 -0.89 8.23
C PHE A 197 -9.89 0.25 7.20
N PHE A 198 -10.26 -0.02 5.94
CA PHE A 198 -10.32 0.99 4.88
C PHE A 198 -11.33 2.10 5.19
N ALA A 199 -12.50 1.76 5.72
CA ALA A 199 -13.50 2.75 6.14
C ALA A 199 -12.98 3.61 7.30
N SER A 200 -12.39 2.98 8.33
CA SER A 200 -11.84 3.65 9.52
C SER A 200 -10.67 4.57 9.16
N TYR A 201 -9.79 4.12 8.26
CA TYR A 201 -8.68 4.91 7.72
C TYR A 201 -9.18 6.19 7.03
N ASN A 202 -10.18 6.07 6.16
CA ASN A 202 -10.74 7.22 5.46
C ASN A 202 -11.51 8.17 6.38
N ASP A 203 -12.21 7.65 7.39
CA ASP A 203 -12.87 8.46 8.40
C ASP A 203 -11.85 9.26 9.23
N MET A 204 -10.74 8.63 9.62
CA MET A 204 -9.67 9.32 10.34
C MET A 204 -9.04 10.44 9.50
N ILE A 205 -8.74 10.20 8.22
CA ILE A 205 -8.27 11.26 7.32
C ILE A 205 -9.31 12.38 7.20
N ARG A 206 -10.59 12.04 7.10
CA ARG A 206 -11.68 13.02 7.04
C ARG A 206 -11.74 13.86 8.32
N LYS A 207 -11.61 13.24 9.50
CA LYS A 207 -11.55 13.95 10.80
C LYS A 207 -10.39 14.91 10.88
N VAL A 208 -9.18 14.49 10.47
CA VAL A 208 -8.00 15.36 10.42
C VAL A 208 -8.23 16.55 9.48
N LYS A 209 -8.69 16.30 8.25
CA LYS A 209 -8.93 17.37 7.25
C LYS A 209 -10.06 18.33 7.64
N THR A 210 -11.05 17.85 8.38
CA THR A 210 -12.18 18.67 8.87
C THR A 210 -11.94 19.26 10.25
N ASN A 211 -10.75 19.08 10.82
CA ASN A 211 -10.37 19.53 12.15
C ASN A 211 -11.32 19.05 13.27
N LYS A 212 -11.84 17.81 13.13
CA LYS A 212 -12.73 17.15 14.10
C LYS A 212 -12.01 16.04 14.87
N ILE A 213 -10.71 16.22 15.13
CA ILE A 213 -9.88 15.23 15.82
C ILE A 213 -9.78 15.55 17.30
N SER A 214 -9.79 14.51 18.15
CA SER A 214 -9.74 14.60 19.60
C SER A 214 -8.37 14.16 20.14
N PRO A 215 -7.99 14.56 21.38
CA PRO A 215 -6.78 14.06 22.03
C PRO A 215 -6.70 12.52 22.12
N ASP A 216 -7.85 11.86 22.29
CA ASP A 216 -7.94 10.40 22.41
C ASP A 216 -7.50 9.68 21.13
N ASP A 217 -7.64 10.33 19.96
CA ASP A 217 -7.21 9.79 18.67
C ASP A 217 -5.67 9.65 18.57
N PHE A 218 -4.91 10.37 19.42
CA PHE A 218 -3.45 10.30 19.46
C PHE A 218 -2.92 9.37 20.56
N ALA A 219 -3.70 9.16 21.61
CA ALA A 219 -3.28 8.43 22.80
C ALA A 219 -2.97 6.96 22.50
N GLY A 220 -1.93 6.42 23.13
CA GLY A 220 -1.60 5.00 23.10
C GLY A 220 -1.19 4.45 21.73
N THR A 221 -0.61 5.29 20.86
CA THR A 221 -0.06 4.83 19.58
C THR A 221 1.08 3.84 19.84
N GLY A 222 0.97 2.60 19.32
CA GLY A 222 2.02 1.59 19.50
C GLY A 222 3.04 1.61 18.37
N VAL A 223 2.55 1.39 17.14
CA VAL A 223 3.33 1.41 15.91
C VAL A 223 2.74 2.44 14.97
N SER A 224 3.58 3.17 14.23
CA SER A 224 3.10 4.13 13.24
C SER A 224 3.71 3.95 11.85
N LEU A 225 2.95 4.37 10.83
CA LEU A 225 3.39 4.46 9.44
C LEU A 225 3.51 5.92 9.03
N THR A 226 4.67 6.26 8.45
CA THR A 226 4.90 7.54 7.79
C THR A 226 5.25 7.32 6.31
N ASN A 227 4.72 8.19 5.44
CA ASN A 227 4.88 8.04 3.99
C ASN A 227 5.47 9.32 3.34
N PRO A 228 6.75 9.63 3.58
CA PRO A 228 7.42 10.73 2.90
C PRO A 228 7.63 10.46 1.39
N GLY A 229 7.42 9.23 0.92
CA GLY A 229 7.48 8.90 -0.51
C GLY A 229 6.55 9.72 -1.41
N THR A 230 5.47 10.29 -0.88
CA THR A 230 4.57 11.17 -1.66
C THR A 230 5.21 12.47 -2.11
N ILE A 231 6.32 12.88 -1.48
CA ILE A 231 7.10 14.09 -1.83
C ILE A 231 8.45 13.73 -2.47
N GLY A 232 8.65 12.49 -2.90
CA GLY A 232 9.87 12.04 -3.58
C GLY A 232 11.00 11.57 -2.65
N THR A 233 10.77 11.50 -1.34
CA THR A 233 11.78 10.97 -0.41
C THR A 233 12.00 9.48 -0.62
N VAL A 234 13.20 9.07 -1.03
CA VAL A 234 13.54 7.66 -1.28
C VAL A 234 13.80 6.89 0.01
N HIS A 235 14.44 7.52 1.00
CA HIS A 235 14.83 6.88 2.26
C HIS A 235 14.59 7.83 3.42
N SER A 236 14.04 7.32 4.53
CA SER A 236 13.73 8.13 5.72
C SER A 236 14.00 7.33 6.98
N VAL A 237 14.64 7.97 7.96
CA VAL A 237 14.91 7.42 9.28
C VAL A 237 14.12 8.26 10.30
N PRO A 238 12.90 7.84 10.66
CA PRO A 238 12.07 8.60 11.59
C PRO A 238 12.65 8.58 13.01
N ARG A 239 12.35 9.62 13.79
CA ARG A 239 12.65 9.67 15.22
C ARG A 239 11.56 8.94 16.00
N LEU A 240 11.93 7.88 16.73
CA LEU A 240 10.99 7.11 17.56
C LEU A 240 10.60 7.91 18.81
N MET A 241 9.31 7.89 19.14
CA MET A 241 8.77 8.54 20.33
C MET A 241 8.74 7.57 21.52
N SER A 242 8.85 8.11 22.73
CA SER A 242 8.66 7.31 23.95
C SER A 242 7.29 6.63 23.97
N GLY A 243 7.23 5.39 24.43
CA GLY A 243 6.00 4.57 24.44
C GLY A 243 5.66 3.90 23.10
N GLN A 244 6.24 4.32 21.98
CA GLN A 244 6.11 3.61 20.70
C GLN A 244 7.16 2.49 20.58
N SER A 245 6.79 1.39 19.94
CA SER A 245 7.70 0.26 19.70
C SER A 245 8.51 0.44 18.41
N ALA A 246 7.85 0.88 17.33
CA ALA A 246 8.49 1.08 16.03
C ALA A 246 7.75 2.12 15.16
N ILE A 247 8.50 2.77 14.26
CA ILE A 247 7.97 3.57 13.16
C ILE A 247 8.43 2.95 11.84
N ILE A 248 7.47 2.67 10.97
CA ILE A 248 7.73 2.21 9.61
C ILE A 248 7.64 3.42 8.68
N ALA A 249 8.67 3.65 7.87
CA ALA A 249 8.63 4.67 6.82
C ALA A 249 8.65 4.05 5.42
N THR A 250 7.83 4.59 4.52
CA THR A 250 7.79 4.21 3.11
C THR A 250 8.39 5.31 2.23
N GLY A 251 9.37 4.93 1.42
CA GLY A 251 9.97 5.79 0.42
C GLY A 251 9.11 5.94 -0.84
N ALA A 252 9.59 6.75 -1.78
CA ALA A 252 8.97 6.93 -3.09
C ALA A 252 8.91 5.60 -3.86
N ILE A 253 7.82 5.40 -4.59
CA ILE A 253 7.67 4.27 -5.50
C ILE A 253 8.17 4.74 -6.87
N ASP A 254 9.32 4.22 -7.30
CA ASP A 254 9.90 4.55 -8.59
C ASP A 254 10.76 3.41 -9.13
N TYR A 255 11.18 3.50 -10.39
CA TYR A 255 12.21 2.61 -10.91
C TYR A 255 13.53 2.80 -10.17
N PRO A 256 14.37 1.75 -10.09
CA PRO A 256 15.77 1.92 -9.70
C PRO A 256 16.41 3.05 -10.52
N ILE A 257 17.30 3.81 -9.89
CA ILE A 257 17.83 5.08 -10.43
C ILE A 257 18.47 4.90 -11.81
N GLU A 258 19.06 3.72 -12.06
CA GLU A 258 19.70 3.33 -13.30
C GLU A 258 18.73 3.22 -14.49
N TYR A 259 17.43 3.09 -14.21
CA TYR A 259 16.37 2.87 -15.21
C TYR A 259 15.28 3.95 -15.22
N GLN A 260 15.35 4.98 -14.36
CA GLN A 260 14.28 6.00 -14.24
C GLN A 260 13.99 6.76 -15.54
N ALA A 261 15.01 7.02 -16.35
CA ALA A 261 14.90 7.70 -17.63
C ALA A 261 15.01 6.76 -18.84
N ALA A 262 15.01 5.44 -18.61
CA ALA A 262 15.06 4.46 -19.70
C ALA A 262 13.75 4.47 -20.51
N ASP A 263 13.83 4.08 -21.78
CA ASP A 263 12.64 3.91 -22.63
C ASP A 263 11.65 2.93 -21.95
N PRO A 264 10.37 3.30 -21.75
CA PRO A 264 9.38 2.41 -21.17
C PRO A 264 9.27 1.04 -21.85
N LYS A 265 9.50 0.97 -23.18
CA LYS A 265 9.51 -0.29 -23.91
C LYS A 265 10.70 -1.17 -23.52
N LEU A 266 11.86 -0.55 -23.29
CA LEU A 266 13.04 -1.26 -22.79
C LEU A 266 12.80 -1.81 -21.38
N ILE A 267 12.20 -1.00 -20.50
CA ILE A 267 11.83 -1.43 -19.13
C ILE A 267 10.87 -2.63 -19.16
N ALA A 268 9.83 -2.57 -20.00
CA ALA A 268 8.87 -3.66 -20.17
C ALA A 268 9.50 -4.93 -20.75
N ASN A 269 10.41 -4.77 -21.71
CA ASN A 269 11.16 -5.90 -22.26
C ASN A 269 12.10 -6.50 -21.22
N LEU A 270 12.85 -5.70 -20.46
CA LEU A 270 13.74 -6.21 -19.40
C LEU A 270 12.99 -6.79 -18.20
N GLY A 271 11.68 -6.55 -18.07
CA GLY A 271 10.89 -7.03 -16.94
C GLY A 271 11.27 -6.33 -15.63
N ILE A 272 11.58 -5.03 -15.69
CA ILE A 272 12.01 -4.28 -14.50
C ILE A 272 10.78 -3.74 -13.77
N SER A 273 10.75 -3.95 -12.45
CA SER A 273 9.70 -3.42 -11.57
C SER A 273 10.17 -2.11 -10.94
N LYS A 274 9.20 -1.21 -10.68
CA LYS A 274 9.39 -0.18 -9.66
C LYS A 274 9.66 -0.82 -8.30
N VAL A 275 10.36 -0.10 -7.44
CA VAL A 275 10.69 -0.50 -6.08
C VAL A 275 10.26 0.57 -5.09
N MET A 276 10.14 0.17 -3.84
CA MET A 276 9.93 1.04 -2.70
C MET A 276 10.91 0.67 -1.60
N THR A 277 11.64 1.65 -1.09
CA THR A 277 12.43 1.46 0.12
C THR A 277 11.52 1.54 1.33
N MET A 278 11.66 0.60 2.25
CA MET A 278 10.93 0.62 3.51
C MET A 278 11.91 0.49 4.66
N THR A 279 11.75 1.35 5.65
CA THR A 279 12.57 1.37 6.87
C THR A 279 11.71 1.02 8.08
N CYS A 280 12.32 0.36 9.05
CA CYS A 280 11.75 0.11 10.36
C CYS A 280 12.72 0.64 11.40
N THR A 281 12.35 1.74 12.05
CA THR A 281 13.09 2.32 13.17
C THR A 281 12.45 1.88 14.47
N TYR A 282 13.22 1.23 15.34
CA TYR A 282 12.74 0.56 16.55
C TYR A 282 13.67 0.83 17.74
N ASP A 283 13.16 0.65 18.95
CA ASP A 283 13.94 0.76 20.18
C ASP A 283 14.83 -0.48 20.36
N HIS A 284 16.14 -0.30 20.17
CA HIS A 284 17.12 -1.39 20.20
C HIS A 284 17.36 -1.93 21.64
N ARG A 285 16.79 -1.31 22.67
CA ARG A 285 16.80 -1.87 24.04
C ARG A 285 15.91 -3.11 24.14
N VAL A 286 14.79 -3.14 23.41
CA VAL A 286 13.76 -4.18 23.56
C VAL A 286 13.57 -5.04 22.32
N ILE A 287 13.82 -4.48 21.13
CA ILE A 287 13.69 -5.14 19.83
C ILE A 287 15.07 -5.35 19.22
N GLN A 288 15.33 -6.54 18.69
CA GLN A 288 16.58 -6.91 18.04
C GLN A 288 16.56 -6.66 16.53
N GLY A 289 17.73 -6.39 15.94
CA GLY A 289 17.83 -6.15 14.49
C GLY A 289 17.39 -7.33 13.61
N ALA A 290 17.55 -8.56 14.11
CA ALA A 290 17.03 -9.76 13.44
C ALA A 290 15.49 -9.75 13.36
N GLU A 291 14.80 -9.35 14.44
CA GLU A 291 13.34 -9.27 14.48
C GLU A 291 12.82 -8.22 13.49
N SER A 292 13.45 -7.04 13.46
CA SER A 292 13.13 -6.01 12.48
C SER A 292 13.41 -6.45 11.04
N GLY A 293 14.51 -7.17 10.80
CA GLY A 293 14.84 -7.74 9.49
C GLY A 293 13.82 -8.77 8.99
N ILE A 294 13.41 -9.69 9.86
CA ILE A 294 12.36 -10.71 9.59
C ILE A 294 11.02 -10.03 9.34
N PHE A 295 10.70 -8.97 10.08
CA PHE A 295 9.48 -8.20 9.86
C PHE A 295 9.41 -7.55 8.48
N LEU A 296 10.50 -6.90 8.05
CA LEU A 296 10.59 -6.34 6.70
C LEU A 296 10.56 -7.42 5.61
N GLN A 297 11.12 -8.60 5.89
CA GLN A 297 11.03 -9.77 4.99
C GLN A 297 9.58 -10.26 4.84
N MET A 298 8.84 -10.33 5.94
CA MET A 298 7.44 -10.74 5.93
C MET A 298 6.58 -9.75 5.13
N ILE A 299 6.78 -8.44 5.32
CA ILE A 299 6.08 -7.43 4.52
C ILE A 299 6.43 -7.57 3.03
N HIS A 300 7.68 -7.84 2.68
CA HIS A 300 8.07 -8.13 1.29
C HIS A 300 7.29 -9.32 0.72
N GLN A 301 7.21 -10.44 1.45
CA GLN A 301 6.50 -11.65 1.01
C GLN A 301 5.00 -11.40 0.82
N LEU A 302 4.37 -10.72 1.79
CA LEU A 302 2.95 -10.37 1.70
C LEU A 302 2.66 -9.44 0.51
N LEU A 303 3.50 -8.41 0.28
CA LEU A 303 3.36 -7.52 -0.87
C LEU A 303 3.63 -8.21 -2.22
N ALA A 304 4.44 -9.28 -2.23
CA ALA A 304 4.64 -10.14 -3.40
C ALA A 304 3.46 -11.08 -3.69
N GLY A 305 2.49 -11.18 -2.77
CA GLY A 305 1.26 -11.95 -2.91
C GLY A 305 1.27 -13.33 -2.25
N ASP A 306 2.22 -13.57 -1.35
CA ASP A 306 2.26 -14.79 -0.54
C ASP A 306 1.10 -14.84 0.47
N GLU A 307 0.86 -16.02 1.03
CA GLU A 307 -0.14 -16.25 2.08
C GLU A 307 -1.57 -15.80 1.74
N ASN A 308 -1.92 -15.79 0.44
CA ASN A 308 -3.23 -15.35 -0.07
C ASN A 308 -3.59 -13.89 0.35
N PHE A 309 -2.58 -13.05 0.62
CA PHE A 309 -2.77 -11.69 1.13
C PHE A 309 -3.75 -10.85 0.28
N TYR A 310 -3.54 -10.80 -1.04
CA TYR A 310 -4.44 -10.07 -1.93
C TYR A 310 -5.76 -10.79 -2.18
N ASP A 311 -5.79 -12.13 -2.12
CA ASP A 311 -7.04 -12.89 -2.27
C ASP A 311 -7.99 -12.59 -1.10
N ASP A 312 -7.46 -12.38 0.11
CA ASP A 312 -8.24 -11.95 1.28
C ASP A 312 -8.75 -10.51 1.13
N ILE A 313 -7.92 -9.58 0.64
CA ILE A 313 -8.36 -8.22 0.30
C ILE A 313 -9.50 -8.26 -0.73
N PHE A 314 -9.34 -9.05 -1.80
CA PHE A 314 -10.33 -9.16 -2.85
C PHE A 314 -11.65 -9.74 -2.33
N ARG A 315 -11.58 -10.74 -1.44
CA ARG A 315 -12.74 -11.33 -0.78
C ARG A 315 -13.50 -10.30 0.06
N THR A 316 -12.81 -9.52 0.89
CA THR A 316 -13.46 -8.47 1.72
C THR A 316 -14.05 -7.33 0.90
N LEU A 317 -13.58 -7.11 -0.33
CA LEU A 317 -14.09 -6.09 -1.23
C LEU A 317 -15.09 -6.63 -2.25
N ASP A 318 -15.52 -7.90 -2.13
CA ASP A 318 -16.41 -8.59 -3.07
C ASP A 318 -15.91 -8.57 -4.52
N ILE A 319 -14.59 -8.59 -4.74
CA ILE A 319 -14.01 -8.57 -6.09
C ILE A 319 -14.08 -9.98 -6.70
N PRO A 320 -14.81 -10.20 -7.81
CA PRO A 320 -15.07 -11.54 -8.36
C PRO A 320 -13.90 -12.11 -9.18
N GLN A 321 -12.67 -11.65 -8.96
CA GLN A 321 -11.47 -12.04 -9.71
C GLN A 321 -10.43 -12.64 -8.76
N ARG A 322 -9.53 -13.48 -9.27
CA ARG A 322 -8.33 -13.90 -8.51
C ARG A 322 -7.30 -12.77 -8.45
N ALA A 323 -6.62 -12.64 -7.32
CA ALA A 323 -5.50 -11.71 -7.24
C ALA A 323 -4.32 -12.21 -8.08
N LEU A 324 -3.56 -11.26 -8.62
CA LEU A 324 -2.34 -11.54 -9.35
C LEU A 324 -1.22 -11.89 -8.38
N LYS A 325 -0.36 -12.83 -8.78
CA LYS A 325 0.78 -13.31 -7.98
C LYS A 325 2.08 -13.07 -8.72
N LEU A 326 3.17 -12.90 -7.96
CA LEU A 326 4.50 -12.82 -8.56
C LEU A 326 4.86 -14.18 -9.18
N LYS A 327 5.19 -14.18 -10.46
CA LYS A 327 5.77 -15.34 -11.14
C LYS A 327 7.08 -14.95 -11.78
N ARG A 328 7.95 -15.93 -12.02
CA ARG A 328 9.17 -15.71 -12.79
C ARG A 328 8.80 -15.32 -14.22
N ASP A 329 9.45 -14.30 -14.75
CA ASP A 329 9.30 -13.92 -16.15
C ASP A 329 9.93 -14.99 -17.05
N VAL A 330 9.26 -15.28 -18.15
CA VAL A 330 9.75 -16.13 -19.24
C VAL A 330 9.82 -15.24 -20.46
N ASN A 331 10.94 -14.57 -20.66
CA ASN A 331 11.10 -13.64 -21.77
C ASN A 331 11.89 -14.29 -22.92
N PRO A 332 11.27 -14.43 -24.11
CA PRO A 332 11.92 -14.96 -25.31
C PRO A 332 13.22 -14.24 -25.71
N ILE A 333 13.32 -12.93 -25.42
CA ILE A 333 14.46 -12.10 -25.85
C ILE A 333 15.79 -12.56 -25.22
N PHE A 334 15.74 -13.18 -24.04
CA PHE A 334 16.93 -13.57 -23.27
C PHE A 334 17.14 -15.10 -23.22
N ASP A 335 16.29 -15.87 -23.90
CA ASP A 335 16.48 -17.32 -24.00
C ASP A 335 17.37 -17.62 -25.21
N SER A 336 18.66 -17.86 -24.95
CA SER A 336 19.66 -18.14 -25.99
C SER A 336 19.45 -19.48 -26.70
N THR A 337 18.50 -20.31 -26.25
CA THR A 337 18.12 -21.57 -26.89
C THR A 337 16.93 -21.45 -27.83
N ASP A 338 16.34 -20.25 -27.93
CA ASP A 338 15.11 -19.99 -28.68
C ASP A 338 15.40 -19.26 -30.00
N ASP A 339 15.07 -19.89 -31.14
CA ASP A 339 15.13 -19.31 -32.50
C ASP A 339 14.05 -18.22 -32.73
N GLY A 340 13.59 -17.53 -31.68
CA GLY A 340 12.46 -16.59 -31.72
C GLY A 340 11.07 -17.25 -31.72
N ARG A 341 10.97 -18.57 -31.48
CA ARG A 341 9.71 -19.30 -31.44
C ARG A 341 8.86 -18.92 -30.24
N THR A 342 9.47 -18.71 -29.07
CA THR A 342 8.71 -18.35 -27.85
C THR A 342 8.08 -16.95 -27.95
N SER A 343 8.71 -16.02 -28.69
CA SER A 343 8.12 -14.70 -28.98
C SER A 343 6.90 -14.84 -29.88
N PHE A 344 7.01 -15.64 -30.95
CA PHE A 344 5.90 -15.95 -31.83
C PHE A 344 4.76 -16.68 -31.07
N ASP A 345 5.10 -17.62 -30.20
CA ASP A 345 4.15 -18.37 -29.39
C ASP A 345 3.37 -17.46 -28.44
N LYS A 346 4.04 -16.50 -27.77
CA LYS A 346 3.35 -15.51 -26.93
C LYS A 346 2.38 -14.65 -27.74
N HIS A 347 2.78 -14.20 -28.93
CA HIS A 347 1.89 -13.44 -29.83
C HIS A 347 0.67 -14.27 -30.25
N ALA A 348 0.87 -15.51 -30.69
CA ALA A 348 -0.21 -16.42 -31.06
C ALA A 348 -1.14 -16.70 -29.86
N ASN A 349 -0.59 -16.81 -28.67
CA ASN A 349 -1.34 -17.05 -27.43
C ASN A 349 -2.17 -15.84 -27.01
N VAL A 350 -1.70 -14.60 -27.23
CA VAL A 350 -2.51 -13.39 -27.02
C VAL A 350 -3.72 -13.36 -27.97
N LEU A 351 -3.54 -13.70 -29.25
CA LEU A 351 -4.65 -13.79 -30.20
C LEU A 351 -5.65 -14.90 -29.82
N LYS A 352 -5.16 -16.06 -29.36
CA LYS A 352 -6.02 -17.13 -28.81
C LYS A 352 -6.81 -16.67 -27.60
N LEU A 353 -6.20 -15.91 -26.68
CA LEU A 353 -6.87 -15.35 -25.52
C LEU A 353 -7.99 -14.38 -25.91
N ILE A 354 -7.74 -13.47 -26.87
CA ILE A 354 -8.77 -12.58 -27.41
C ILE A 354 -9.93 -13.39 -27.99
N HIS A 355 -9.64 -14.40 -28.79
CA HIS A 355 -10.66 -15.26 -29.38
C HIS A 355 -11.45 -16.03 -28.31
N MET A 356 -10.80 -16.62 -27.31
CA MET A 356 -11.48 -17.33 -26.23
C MET A 356 -12.31 -16.40 -25.35
N ALA A 357 -11.88 -15.16 -25.12
CA ALA A 357 -12.68 -14.17 -24.41
C ALA A 357 -13.99 -13.85 -25.16
N ARG A 358 -13.96 -13.77 -26.49
CA ARG A 358 -15.16 -13.59 -27.33
C ARG A 358 -16.11 -14.79 -27.28
N VAL A 359 -15.57 -16.01 -27.21
CA VAL A 359 -16.36 -17.25 -27.22
C VAL A 359 -16.88 -17.63 -25.83
N ARG A 360 -16.07 -17.44 -24.78
CA ARG A 360 -16.30 -17.98 -23.43
C ARG A 360 -16.34 -16.93 -22.33
N GLY A 361 -16.12 -15.65 -22.63
CA GLY A 361 -16.07 -14.60 -21.62
C GLY A 361 -17.35 -14.47 -20.79
N HIS A 362 -18.50 -14.75 -21.40
CA HIS A 362 -19.80 -14.82 -20.73
C HIS A 362 -19.82 -15.76 -19.51
N LEU A 363 -18.97 -16.80 -19.46
CA LEU A 363 -18.90 -17.74 -18.34
C LEU A 363 -18.30 -17.15 -17.06
N ILE A 364 -17.50 -16.08 -17.19
CA ILE A 364 -16.89 -15.39 -16.04
C ILE A 364 -17.48 -14.00 -15.80
N ALA A 365 -18.49 -13.61 -16.59
CA ALA A 365 -19.20 -12.36 -16.42
C ALA A 365 -19.94 -12.31 -15.07
N ASP A 366 -19.94 -11.14 -14.45
CA ASP A 366 -20.57 -10.87 -13.16
C ASP A 366 -22.06 -10.54 -13.34
N ILE A 367 -22.83 -11.54 -13.78
CA ILE A 367 -24.24 -11.39 -14.16
C ILE A 367 -25.23 -11.78 -13.08
N ASN A 368 -24.77 -12.39 -11.98
CA ASN A 368 -25.65 -12.89 -10.92
C ASN A 368 -25.56 -12.00 -9.67
N PRO A 369 -26.58 -11.17 -9.39
CA PRO A 369 -26.56 -10.23 -8.27
C PRO A 369 -26.59 -10.89 -6.88
N LEU A 370 -26.91 -12.19 -6.80
CA LEU A 370 -26.97 -12.94 -5.54
C LEU A 370 -25.67 -13.68 -5.22
N SER A 371 -24.82 -13.91 -6.22
CA SER A 371 -23.66 -14.78 -6.09
C SER A 371 -22.41 -13.99 -5.76
N THR A 372 -21.92 -14.16 -4.55
CA THR A 372 -20.59 -13.68 -4.13
C THR A 372 -19.54 -14.76 -4.38
N GLY A 373 -18.45 -14.43 -5.08
CA GLY A 373 -17.34 -15.37 -5.24
C GLY A 373 -16.46 -15.12 -6.47
N ILE A 374 -15.32 -15.80 -6.49
CA ILE A 374 -14.35 -15.71 -7.58
C ILE A 374 -14.92 -16.38 -8.83
N ARG A 375 -14.99 -15.63 -9.93
CA ARG A 375 -15.29 -16.14 -11.27
C ARG A 375 -13.98 -16.42 -11.98
N SER A 376 -13.78 -17.66 -12.40
CA SER A 376 -12.58 -18.04 -13.16
C SER A 376 -12.89 -19.16 -14.14
N HIS A 377 -12.31 -19.10 -15.32
CA HIS A 377 -12.41 -20.14 -16.32
C HIS A 377 -11.06 -20.29 -17.03
N SER A 378 -10.56 -21.52 -17.16
CA SER A 378 -9.18 -21.75 -17.61
C SER A 378 -8.91 -21.21 -19.01
N GLU A 379 -9.90 -21.26 -19.91
CA GLU A 379 -9.74 -20.81 -21.32
C GLU A 379 -9.66 -19.29 -21.48
N VAL A 380 -9.93 -18.51 -20.44
CA VAL A 380 -9.80 -17.04 -20.46
C VAL A 380 -8.76 -16.55 -19.45
N ASP A 381 -8.03 -17.47 -18.82
CA ASP A 381 -6.97 -17.17 -17.88
C ASP A 381 -5.65 -16.93 -18.63
N PRO A 382 -5.07 -15.71 -18.59
CA PRO A 382 -3.80 -15.40 -19.24
C PRO A 382 -2.67 -16.34 -18.81
N GLU A 383 -2.70 -16.87 -17.59
CA GLU A 383 -1.65 -17.76 -17.09
C GLU A 383 -1.58 -19.08 -17.87
N LYS A 384 -2.73 -19.59 -18.35
CA LYS A 384 -2.78 -20.81 -19.18
C LYS A 384 -2.04 -20.63 -20.50
N TYR A 385 -1.92 -19.38 -20.96
CA TYR A 385 -1.28 -18.98 -22.19
C TYR A 385 0.21 -18.62 -22.03
N GLY A 386 0.78 -18.84 -20.83
CA GLY A 386 2.16 -18.48 -20.53
C GLY A 386 2.39 -16.97 -20.39
N LEU A 387 1.32 -16.20 -20.17
CA LEU A 387 1.38 -14.76 -19.96
C LEU A 387 1.41 -14.47 -18.46
N SER A 388 2.33 -13.60 -18.05
CA SER A 388 2.51 -13.20 -16.65
C SER A 388 2.33 -11.69 -16.47
N ILE A 389 2.37 -11.22 -15.21
CA ILE A 389 2.32 -9.79 -14.88
C ILE A 389 3.46 -8.98 -15.54
N TRP A 390 4.55 -9.63 -15.95
CA TRP A 390 5.66 -9.00 -16.66
C TRP A 390 5.35 -8.69 -18.12
N ASP A 391 4.39 -9.39 -18.71
CA ASP A 391 3.99 -9.19 -20.10
C ASP A 391 2.98 -8.04 -20.25
N TYR A 392 2.42 -7.52 -19.16
CA TYR A 392 1.33 -6.54 -19.20
C TYR A 392 1.69 -5.27 -19.96
N ASP A 393 2.93 -4.79 -19.79
CA ASP A 393 3.40 -3.56 -20.43
C ASP A 393 4.14 -3.83 -21.75
N ARG A 394 4.19 -5.09 -22.21
CA ARG A 394 4.76 -5.46 -23.52
C ARG A 394 3.73 -5.27 -24.62
N GLU A 395 4.18 -4.78 -25.77
CA GLU A 395 3.35 -4.58 -26.95
C GLU A 395 3.18 -5.87 -27.75
N PHE A 396 1.95 -6.14 -28.17
CA PHE A 396 1.59 -7.27 -29.01
C PHE A 396 0.84 -6.79 -30.26
N HIS A 397 1.00 -7.50 -31.36
CA HIS A 397 0.20 -7.31 -32.56
C HIS A 397 -1.20 -7.90 -32.38
N THR A 398 -2.23 -7.11 -32.70
CA THR A 398 -3.62 -7.44 -32.38
C THR A 398 -4.52 -7.62 -33.59
N GLN A 399 -3.98 -7.52 -34.82
CA GLN A 399 -4.72 -7.72 -36.07
C GLN A 399 -6.04 -6.90 -36.17
N GLY A 400 -6.03 -5.66 -35.70
CA GLY A 400 -7.20 -4.78 -35.76
C GLY A 400 -8.19 -4.92 -34.60
N PHE A 401 -7.87 -5.69 -33.55
CA PHE A 401 -8.69 -5.75 -32.32
C PHE A 401 -9.00 -4.35 -31.79
N ALA A 402 -10.30 -4.07 -31.56
CA ALA A 402 -10.80 -2.76 -31.15
C ALA A 402 -10.28 -1.59 -32.01
N GLY A 403 -9.99 -1.81 -33.30
CA GLY A 403 -9.47 -0.80 -34.23
C GLY A 403 -7.97 -0.52 -34.12
N HIS A 404 -7.22 -1.25 -33.30
CA HIS A 404 -5.79 -1.04 -33.08
C HIS A 404 -4.95 -2.17 -33.67
N GLN A 405 -3.78 -1.83 -34.22
CA GLN A 405 -2.85 -2.82 -34.80
C GLN A 405 -1.86 -3.39 -33.78
N ARG A 406 -1.52 -2.59 -32.77
CA ARG A 406 -0.67 -2.96 -31.65
C ARG A 406 -1.25 -2.37 -30.37
N LEU A 407 -1.23 -3.16 -29.31
CA LEU A 407 -1.64 -2.76 -27.96
C LEU A 407 -0.74 -3.45 -26.94
N THR A 408 -0.58 -2.85 -25.77
CA THR A 408 -0.01 -3.56 -24.63
C THR A 408 -0.96 -4.67 -24.16
N LEU A 409 -0.42 -5.77 -23.60
CA LEU A 409 -1.29 -6.82 -23.05
C LEU A 409 -2.25 -6.27 -21.99
N ARG A 410 -1.82 -5.27 -21.22
CA ARG A 410 -2.64 -4.54 -20.26
C ARG A 410 -3.88 -3.93 -20.90
N GLU A 411 -3.71 -3.19 -21.99
CA GLU A 411 -4.82 -2.58 -22.72
C GLU A 411 -5.76 -3.65 -23.32
N ILE A 412 -5.19 -4.73 -23.85
CA ILE A 412 -5.97 -5.86 -24.36
C ILE A 412 -6.85 -6.44 -23.25
N LEU A 413 -6.27 -6.77 -22.09
CA LEU A 413 -7.00 -7.32 -20.95
C LEU A 413 -8.07 -6.36 -20.42
N ASP A 414 -7.81 -5.05 -20.39
CA ASP A 414 -8.80 -4.05 -19.98
C ASP A 414 -9.98 -3.98 -20.95
N ILE A 415 -9.74 -4.03 -22.26
CA ILE A 415 -10.79 -4.06 -23.28
C ILE A 415 -11.63 -5.34 -23.13
N LEU A 416 -10.97 -6.50 -23.06
CA LEU A 416 -11.65 -7.79 -22.87
C LEU A 416 -12.48 -7.82 -21.60
N ARG A 417 -11.93 -7.32 -20.49
CA ARG A 417 -12.65 -7.23 -19.21
C ARG A 417 -13.87 -6.33 -19.32
N ASN A 418 -13.74 -5.17 -19.94
CA ASN A 418 -14.83 -4.22 -20.07
C ASN A 418 -15.95 -4.72 -20.98
N ALA A 419 -15.60 -5.45 -22.05
CA ALA A 419 -16.52 -5.99 -23.03
C ALA A 419 -17.21 -7.28 -22.57
N TYR A 420 -16.46 -8.21 -21.96
CA TYR A 420 -16.93 -9.61 -21.80
C TYR A 420 -17.02 -10.11 -20.35
N PHE A 421 -16.29 -9.52 -19.38
CA PHE A 421 -16.13 -10.11 -18.04
C PHE A 421 -16.83 -9.34 -16.90
N ARG A 422 -17.55 -8.27 -17.22
CA ARG A 422 -18.28 -7.44 -16.24
C ARG A 422 -19.74 -7.88 -16.13
N THR A 423 -20.66 -6.95 -15.91
CA THR A 423 -22.09 -7.19 -15.68
C THR A 423 -22.90 -7.54 -16.92
N ILE A 424 -22.26 -7.81 -18.06
CA ILE A 424 -22.92 -8.21 -19.31
C ILE A 424 -22.17 -9.43 -19.84
N GLY A 425 -22.86 -10.56 -19.97
CA GLY A 425 -22.37 -11.72 -20.70
C GLY A 425 -22.84 -11.63 -22.16
N VAL A 426 -21.89 -11.55 -23.10
CA VAL A 426 -22.21 -11.45 -24.53
C VAL A 426 -21.99 -12.80 -25.20
N GLU A 427 -23.04 -13.36 -25.80
CA GLU A 427 -22.98 -14.60 -26.56
C GLU A 427 -23.39 -14.33 -28.00
N TYR A 428 -22.42 -14.35 -28.92
CA TYR A 428 -22.67 -14.02 -30.33
C TYR A 428 -21.88 -14.86 -31.33
N MET A 429 -20.84 -15.57 -30.88
CA MET A 429 -19.96 -16.35 -31.76
C MET A 429 -20.68 -17.52 -32.46
N HIS A 430 -21.85 -17.92 -31.96
CA HIS A 430 -22.73 -18.94 -32.55
C HIS A 430 -23.48 -18.44 -33.81
N ILE A 431 -23.56 -17.12 -34.04
CA ILE A 431 -24.16 -16.54 -35.24
C ILE A 431 -23.41 -17.05 -36.48
N GLN A 432 -24.06 -17.21 -37.62
CA GLN A 432 -23.39 -17.66 -38.85
C GLN A 432 -22.88 -16.49 -39.70
N ASP A 433 -23.65 -15.38 -39.72
CA ASP A 433 -23.35 -14.17 -40.49
C ASP A 433 -22.15 -13.39 -39.90
N PRO A 434 -21.05 -13.23 -40.67
CA PRO A 434 -19.88 -12.46 -40.25
C PRO A 434 -20.17 -10.97 -40.00
N ASP A 435 -21.07 -10.35 -40.77
CA ASP A 435 -21.34 -8.91 -40.65
C ASP A 435 -22.05 -8.61 -39.33
N GLN A 436 -22.97 -9.49 -38.92
CA GLN A 436 -23.61 -9.41 -37.60
C GLN A 436 -22.60 -9.59 -36.46
N LYS A 437 -21.65 -10.54 -36.59
CA LYS A 437 -20.58 -10.70 -35.60
C LYS A 437 -19.70 -9.47 -35.49
N ASN A 438 -19.33 -8.88 -36.62
CA ASN A 438 -18.48 -7.69 -36.68
C ASN A 438 -19.22 -6.47 -36.12
N TRP A 439 -20.52 -6.35 -36.38
CA TRP A 439 -21.36 -5.30 -35.80
C TRP A 439 -21.36 -5.39 -34.27
N ILE A 440 -21.64 -6.56 -33.69
CA ILE A 440 -21.62 -6.77 -32.23
C ILE A 440 -20.25 -6.42 -31.66
N GLN A 441 -19.16 -6.93 -32.26
CA GLN A 441 -17.79 -6.63 -31.84
C GLN A 441 -17.52 -5.12 -31.82
N SER A 442 -17.91 -4.39 -32.87
CA SER A 442 -17.70 -2.94 -32.96
C SER A 442 -18.45 -2.13 -31.90
N LYS A 443 -19.53 -2.67 -31.34
CA LYS A 443 -20.35 -2.02 -30.30
C LYS A 443 -19.83 -2.28 -28.89
N ILE A 444 -19.19 -3.42 -28.66
CA ILE A 444 -18.74 -3.84 -27.32
C ILE A 444 -17.24 -3.66 -27.10
N GLU A 445 -16.41 -3.86 -28.13
CA GLU A 445 -14.96 -3.73 -28.05
C GLU A 445 -14.54 -2.28 -28.33
N GLY A 446 -13.73 -1.69 -27.46
CA GLY A 446 -13.19 -0.34 -27.66
C GLY A 446 -14.10 0.83 -27.28
N VAL A 447 -15.33 0.56 -26.81
CA VAL A 447 -16.25 1.61 -26.34
C VAL A 447 -16.11 1.80 -24.82
N PRO A 448 -15.59 2.94 -24.33
CA PRO A 448 -15.38 3.14 -22.90
C PRO A 448 -16.71 3.37 -22.17
N ARG A 449 -16.94 2.56 -21.12
CA ARG A 449 -18.20 2.52 -20.34
C ARG A 449 -18.59 3.83 -19.66
N ASN A 450 -17.61 4.65 -19.29
CA ASN A 450 -17.87 5.98 -18.72
C ASN A 450 -18.55 6.94 -19.70
N LYS A 451 -18.60 6.60 -20.99
CA LYS A 451 -19.34 7.33 -22.02
C LYS A 451 -20.73 6.74 -22.30
N TRP A 452 -21.12 5.64 -21.66
CA TRP A 452 -22.40 4.98 -21.94
C TRP A 452 -23.60 5.78 -21.44
N LEU A 453 -23.46 6.46 -20.29
CA LEU A 453 -24.55 7.21 -19.66
C LEU A 453 -24.07 8.57 -19.18
N LYS A 454 -24.82 9.61 -19.53
CA LYS A 454 -24.67 10.96 -18.97
C LYS A 454 -25.24 10.98 -17.55
N ASN A 455 -24.90 12.03 -16.79
CA ASN A 455 -25.40 12.17 -15.42
C ASN A 455 -26.93 12.35 -15.37
N ASP A 456 -27.52 12.93 -16.41
CA ASP A 456 -28.98 13.11 -16.48
C ASP A 456 -29.67 11.77 -16.75
N ASP A 457 -29.16 10.96 -17.68
CA ASP A 457 -29.64 9.58 -17.91
C ASP A 457 -29.60 8.75 -16.63
N LYS A 458 -28.54 8.88 -15.82
CA LYS A 458 -28.44 8.19 -14.51
C LYS A 458 -29.51 8.64 -13.52
N ARG A 459 -29.86 9.93 -13.51
CA ARG A 459 -30.94 10.45 -12.65
C ARG A 459 -32.29 9.96 -13.12
N GLU A 460 -32.53 9.91 -14.43
CA GLU A 460 -33.75 9.38 -15.01
C GLU A 460 -33.91 7.89 -14.65
N ILE A 461 -32.89 7.06 -14.88
CA ILE A 461 -32.91 5.64 -14.49
C ILE A 461 -33.22 5.47 -13.01
N LEU A 462 -32.60 6.29 -12.14
CA LEU A 462 -32.87 6.26 -10.70
C LEU A 462 -34.31 6.66 -10.36
N MET A 463 -34.86 7.69 -11.01
CA MET A 463 -36.25 8.09 -10.83
C MET A 463 -37.21 6.97 -11.25
N MET A 464 -36.94 6.27 -12.35
CA MET A 464 -37.75 5.15 -12.80
C MET A 464 -37.70 3.96 -11.85
N LEU A 465 -36.51 3.64 -11.31
CA LEU A 465 -36.37 2.62 -10.27
C LEU A 465 -37.18 2.98 -9.02
N ASN A 466 -37.12 4.24 -8.58
CA ASN A 466 -37.92 4.72 -7.46
C ASN A 466 -39.42 4.60 -7.75
N SER A 467 -39.89 4.93 -8.96
CA SER A 467 -41.29 4.78 -9.34
C SER A 467 -41.74 3.31 -9.36
N ALA A 468 -40.90 2.42 -9.88
CA ALA A 468 -41.15 0.98 -9.91
C ALA A 468 -41.28 0.41 -8.48
N GLU A 469 -40.34 0.76 -7.59
CA GLU A 469 -40.34 0.33 -6.19
C GLU A 469 -41.50 0.94 -5.39
N ALA A 470 -41.80 2.23 -5.58
CA ALA A 470 -42.93 2.89 -4.94
C ALA A 470 -44.27 2.26 -5.35
N PHE A 471 -44.41 1.87 -6.62
CA PHE A 471 -45.60 1.20 -7.12
C PHE A 471 -45.75 -0.20 -6.53
N GLU A 472 -44.67 -0.98 -6.41
CA GLU A 472 -44.71 -2.27 -5.70
C GLU A 472 -45.12 -2.07 -4.24
N ASN A 473 -44.50 -1.13 -3.52
CA ASN A 473 -44.86 -0.81 -2.13
C ASN A 473 -46.34 -0.41 -2.00
N PHE A 474 -46.85 0.42 -2.91
CA PHE A 474 -48.26 0.78 -2.96
C PHE A 474 -49.16 -0.45 -3.14
N LEU A 475 -48.82 -1.33 -4.09
CA LEU A 475 -49.54 -2.58 -4.27
C LEU A 475 -49.52 -3.35 -2.95
N HIS A 476 -48.35 -3.58 -2.34
CA HIS A 476 -48.14 -4.28 -1.07
C HIS A 476 -49.08 -3.78 0.02
N THR A 477 -49.12 -2.48 0.26
CA THR A 477 -49.96 -1.88 1.31
C THR A 477 -51.45 -1.91 0.98
N LYS A 478 -51.86 -1.63 -0.26
CA LYS A 478 -53.28 -1.38 -0.57
C LYS A 478 -54.11 -2.63 -0.81
N TYR A 479 -53.52 -3.71 -1.35
CA TYR A 479 -54.27 -4.88 -1.82
C TYR A 479 -54.01 -6.14 -0.99
N ILE A 480 -53.97 -6.04 0.34
CA ILE A 480 -53.60 -7.13 1.24
C ILE A 480 -54.50 -8.37 0.99
N GLY A 481 -53.91 -9.56 0.90
CA GLY A 481 -54.64 -10.82 0.69
C GLY A 481 -54.94 -11.19 -0.77
N HIS A 482 -54.67 -10.32 -1.74
CA HIS A 482 -54.75 -10.66 -3.16
C HIS A 482 -53.50 -11.41 -3.63
N LYS A 483 -53.67 -12.44 -4.48
CA LYS A 483 -52.58 -13.13 -5.16
C LYS A 483 -51.94 -12.18 -6.18
N ARG A 484 -50.66 -11.83 -5.99
CA ARG A 484 -49.94 -10.88 -6.83
C ARG A 484 -48.63 -11.45 -7.33
N PHE A 485 -48.17 -10.89 -8.44
CA PHE A 485 -46.94 -11.30 -9.10
C PHE A 485 -45.96 -10.12 -9.10
N SER A 486 -45.32 -9.95 -7.94
CA SER A 486 -44.42 -8.83 -7.65
C SER A 486 -43.23 -8.77 -8.62
N LEU A 487 -42.80 -7.55 -8.95
CA LEU A 487 -41.55 -7.27 -9.65
C LEU A 487 -40.35 -7.09 -8.70
N GLU A 488 -40.53 -7.31 -7.39
CA GLU A 488 -39.47 -7.17 -6.39
C GLU A 488 -38.23 -8.00 -6.75
N GLY A 489 -37.07 -7.34 -6.74
CA GLY A 489 -35.77 -7.87 -7.19
C GLY A 489 -35.53 -7.84 -8.70
N ALA A 490 -36.51 -7.43 -9.51
CA ALA A 490 -36.43 -7.30 -10.97
C ALA A 490 -36.95 -5.95 -11.49
N GLU A 491 -36.96 -4.92 -10.64
CA GLU A 491 -37.44 -3.55 -10.90
C GLU A 491 -36.66 -2.89 -12.04
N THR A 492 -35.41 -3.33 -12.25
CA THR A 492 -34.56 -2.89 -13.38
C THR A 492 -35.19 -3.17 -14.75
N LEU A 493 -36.19 -4.05 -14.83
CA LEU A 493 -36.96 -4.25 -16.07
C LEU A 493 -37.59 -2.95 -16.58
N ILE A 494 -38.10 -2.09 -15.68
CA ILE A 494 -38.79 -0.85 -16.05
C ILE A 494 -37.88 0.13 -16.80
N PRO A 495 -36.71 0.55 -16.27
CA PRO A 495 -35.82 1.43 -17.01
C PRO A 495 -35.27 0.78 -18.30
N VAL A 496 -35.09 -0.54 -18.33
CA VAL A 496 -34.67 -1.25 -19.56
C VAL A 496 -35.73 -1.13 -20.65
N LEU A 497 -37.01 -1.39 -20.32
CA LEU A 497 -38.10 -1.27 -21.28
C LEU A 497 -38.25 0.18 -21.77
N ASN A 498 -38.20 1.16 -20.88
CA ASN A 498 -38.24 2.58 -21.26
C ASN A 498 -37.12 2.95 -22.24
N HIS A 499 -35.89 2.48 -21.97
CA HIS A 499 -34.78 2.73 -22.89
C HIS A 499 -35.02 2.11 -24.28
N LEU A 500 -35.52 0.87 -24.35
CA LEU A 500 -35.83 0.20 -25.61
C LEU A 500 -36.96 0.90 -26.38
N LEU A 501 -38.01 1.34 -25.68
CA LEU A 501 -39.14 2.05 -26.28
C LEU A 501 -38.72 3.41 -26.82
N ASN A 502 -37.98 4.21 -26.04
CA ASN A 502 -37.45 5.50 -26.48
C ASN A 502 -36.52 5.35 -27.68
N LYS A 503 -35.66 4.32 -27.67
CA LYS A 503 -34.80 4.00 -28.83
C LYS A 503 -35.61 3.64 -30.07
N SER A 504 -36.69 2.89 -29.91
CA SER A 504 -37.58 2.54 -31.03
C SER A 504 -38.27 3.78 -31.62
N VAL A 505 -38.65 4.75 -30.78
CA VAL A 505 -39.21 6.03 -31.23
C VAL A 505 -38.18 6.83 -32.04
N GLU A 506 -36.92 6.88 -31.60
CA GLU A 506 -35.83 7.52 -32.37
C GLU A 506 -35.63 6.88 -33.76
N ASP A 507 -35.87 5.57 -33.86
CA ASP A 507 -35.80 4.80 -35.10
C ASP A 507 -37.11 4.85 -35.93
N ASN A 508 -38.06 5.74 -35.58
CA ASN A 508 -39.35 5.97 -36.25
C ASN A 508 -40.32 4.78 -36.24
N VAL A 509 -40.20 3.87 -35.26
CA VAL A 509 -41.17 2.80 -35.03
C VAL A 509 -42.51 3.39 -34.59
N GLN A 510 -43.60 2.98 -35.24
CA GLN A 510 -44.94 3.54 -35.00
C GLN A 510 -45.68 2.87 -33.84
N GLU A 511 -45.46 1.57 -33.63
CA GLU A 511 -46.18 0.77 -32.64
C GLU A 511 -45.25 -0.30 -32.06
N VAL A 512 -45.34 -0.52 -30.74
CA VAL A 512 -44.65 -1.62 -30.05
C VAL A 512 -45.70 -2.49 -29.35
N VAL A 513 -45.77 -3.76 -29.76
CA VAL A 513 -46.67 -4.75 -29.15
C VAL A 513 -45.89 -5.59 -28.14
N LEU A 514 -46.29 -5.53 -26.86
CA LEU A 514 -45.60 -6.22 -25.77
C LEU A 514 -46.31 -7.53 -25.37
N GLY A 515 -45.60 -8.66 -25.49
CA GLY A 515 -46.00 -9.94 -24.90
C GLY A 515 -45.21 -10.23 -23.63
N MET A 516 -45.89 -10.31 -22.47
CA MET A 516 -45.22 -10.57 -21.18
C MET A 516 -46.01 -11.54 -20.27
N SER A 517 -45.29 -12.20 -19.37
CA SER A 517 -45.88 -13.01 -18.30
C SER A 517 -46.61 -12.14 -17.26
N HIS A 518 -47.23 -12.77 -16.26
CA HIS A 518 -47.98 -12.05 -15.23
C HIS A 518 -47.10 -11.25 -14.24
N ARG A 519 -45.80 -11.58 -14.12
CA ARG A 519 -44.88 -10.94 -13.16
C ARG A 519 -44.58 -9.50 -13.57
N GLY A 520 -44.82 -8.55 -12.66
CA GLY A 520 -44.58 -7.12 -12.86
C GLY A 520 -45.48 -6.45 -13.90
N ARG A 521 -46.50 -7.14 -14.43
CA ARG A 521 -47.36 -6.61 -15.50
C ARG A 521 -48.07 -5.32 -15.12
N LEU A 522 -48.58 -5.21 -13.89
CA LEU A 522 -49.24 -3.98 -13.41
C LEU A 522 -48.25 -2.82 -13.32
N ASN A 523 -47.00 -3.11 -12.99
CA ASN A 523 -45.93 -2.13 -12.91
C ASN A 523 -45.60 -1.58 -14.31
N VAL A 524 -45.45 -2.46 -15.30
CA VAL A 524 -45.25 -2.11 -16.73
C VAL A 524 -46.44 -1.38 -17.35
N LEU A 525 -47.67 -1.59 -16.85
CA LEU A 525 -48.84 -0.86 -17.33
C LEU A 525 -48.94 0.56 -16.74
N ALA A 526 -48.35 0.78 -15.57
CA ALA A 526 -48.45 2.04 -14.84
C ALA A 526 -47.28 2.98 -15.13
N ASN A 527 -46.06 2.43 -15.22
CA ASN A 527 -44.82 3.13 -15.53
C ASN A 527 -44.43 2.90 -16.99
#